data_AF-A0A947ZEC7-F1
#
_entry.id   AF-A0A947ZEC7-F1
#
_cell.length_a   1.000
_cell.length_b   1.000
_cell.length_c   1.000
_cell.angle_alpha   90.00
_cell.angle_beta   90.00
_cell.angle_gamma   90.00
#
_symmetry.space_group_name_H-M   'P 1'
#
loop_
_entity.id
_entity.type
_entity.pdbx_description
1 polymer ?
#
loop_
_entity_poly.entity_id
_entity_poly.type
_entity_poly.pdbx_seq_one_letter_code
_entity_poly.pdbx_strand_id
1 'polypeptide(L)'
;MDNDAVQRGRSPGSYEVSIDLRKRIVKMYKSGLTLLDIALKLTEEGTPTARDRKWYQGTIRTILHQMGVSTGRYKVPDFIRDIIMEMHQQGMGYNQIAKFLTEQGFKNTRGKKRWHASTVSRIVRKVVDGEEAEDTE
;
A
#
# COMPACT_ATOMS: atom_id res chain seq x y z
N MET A 1 -38.33 21.89 -4.36
CA MET A 1 -37.14 22.46 -5.01
C MET A 1 -36.82 23.67 -4.15
N ASP A 2 -35.73 23.74 -3.40
CA ASP A 2 -34.37 23.35 -3.77
C ASP A 2 -33.55 22.83 -2.58
N ASN A 3 -32.58 21.99 -2.94
CA ASN A 3 -31.79 21.09 -2.13
C ASN A 3 -30.68 21.88 -1.41
N ASP A 4 -30.84 22.12 -0.11
CA ASP A 4 -29.83 22.79 0.71
C ASP A 4 -28.61 21.86 0.85
N ALA A 5 -27.57 22.17 0.08
CA ALA A 5 -26.37 21.38 -0.01
C ALA A 5 -25.64 21.41 1.32
N VAL A 6 -25.77 20.30 2.07
CA VAL A 6 -24.97 19.95 3.25
C VAL A 6 -23.49 20.17 2.91
N GLN A 7 -22.98 21.32 3.32
CA GLN A 7 -21.55 21.58 3.41
C GLN A 7 -21.00 20.53 4.37
N ARG A 8 -20.34 19.50 3.81
CA ARG A 8 -19.62 18.48 4.56
C ARG A 8 -18.45 19.16 5.27
N GLY A 9 -18.75 19.78 6.41
CA GLY A 9 -17.78 20.32 7.35
C GLY A 9 -16.79 19.22 7.71
N ARG A 10 -15.56 19.37 7.23
CA ARG A 10 -14.43 18.51 7.58
C ARG A 10 -14.18 18.73 9.09
N SER A 11 -14.54 17.75 9.93
CA SER A 11 -14.55 17.94 11.39
C SER A 11 -13.20 18.45 11.93
N PRO A 12 -13.22 19.49 12.78
CA PRO A 12 -12.03 20.07 13.41
C PRO A 12 -11.58 19.17 14.56
N GLY A 13 -10.64 18.27 14.26
CA GLY A 13 -9.94 17.43 15.24
C GLY A 13 -8.44 17.40 14.98
N SER A 14 -7.91 18.52 14.48
CA SER A 14 -6.51 18.76 14.15
C SER A 14 -5.69 18.94 15.42
N TYR A 15 -5.41 17.85 16.13
CA TYR A 15 -4.20 17.79 16.92
C TYR A 15 -3.05 17.60 15.93
N GLU A 16 -2.33 18.68 15.65
CA GLU A 16 -1.21 18.67 14.71
C GLU A 16 -0.18 17.61 15.12
N VAL A 17 -0.13 16.50 14.40
CA VAL A 17 1.05 15.64 14.40
C VAL A 17 2.25 16.53 14.14
N SER A 18 3.19 16.60 15.08
CA SER A 18 4.32 17.54 15.01
C SER A 18 5.08 17.38 13.70
N ILE A 19 5.61 18.49 13.18
CA ILE A 19 6.37 18.48 11.93
C ILE A 19 7.53 17.47 12.00
N ASP A 20 8.18 17.35 13.17
CA ASP A 20 9.26 16.39 13.38
C ASP A 20 8.79 14.94 13.29
N LEU A 21 7.61 14.63 13.83
CA LEU A 21 7.04 13.29 13.72
C LEU A 21 6.65 12.98 12.26
N ARG A 22 6.13 13.96 11.51
CA ARG A 22 5.88 13.79 10.06
C ARG A 22 7.16 13.54 9.28
N LYS A 23 8.23 14.29 9.55
CA LYS A 23 9.57 14.06 8.96
C LYS A 23 10.11 12.67 9.30
N ARG A 24 9.95 12.22 10.54
CA ARG A 24 10.35 10.88 10.99
C ARG A 24 9.58 9.79 10.25
N ILE A 25 8.27 9.94 10.07
CA ILE A 25 7.43 9.03 9.29
C ILE A 25 7.92 8.94 7.83
N VAL A 26 8.24 10.07 7.20
CA VAL A 26 8.82 10.10 5.85
C VAL A 26 10.15 9.35 5.80
N LYS A 27 11.03 9.54 6.79
CA LYS A 27 12.32 8.85 6.87
C LYS A 27 12.14 7.34 6.98
N MET A 28 11.24 6.87 7.86
CA MET A 28 10.93 5.43 7.99
C MET A 28 10.38 4.84 6.69
N TYR A 29 9.52 5.58 5.97
CA TYR A 29 8.99 5.12 4.69
C TYR A 29 10.06 5.04 3.61
N LYS A 30 10.93 6.06 3.50
CA LYS A 30 12.04 6.07 2.54
C LYS A 30 13.10 5.01 2.83
N SER A 31 13.23 4.55 4.08
CA SER A 31 14.09 3.41 4.44
C SER A 31 13.46 2.04 4.15
N GLY A 32 12.30 1.98 3.48
CA GLY A 32 11.68 0.74 3.00
C GLY A 32 10.67 0.10 3.94
N LEU A 33 10.34 0.72 5.09
CA LEU A 33 9.28 0.18 5.96
C LEU A 33 7.92 0.35 5.29
N THR A 34 7.06 -0.66 5.44
CA THR A 34 5.68 -0.54 4.95
C THR A 34 4.87 0.36 5.88
N LEU A 35 3.75 0.90 5.37
CA LEU A 35 2.81 1.67 6.19
C LEU A 35 2.33 0.90 7.44
N LEU A 36 2.29 -0.44 7.35
CA LEU A 36 1.97 -1.31 8.49
C LEU A 36 3.08 -1.28 9.52
N ASP A 37 4.32 -1.50 9.08
CA ASP A 37 5.48 -1.60 9.96
C ASP A 37 5.70 -0.26 10.68
N ILE A 38 5.51 0.86 9.99
CA ILE A 38 5.56 2.21 10.59
C ILE A 38 4.46 2.37 11.65
N ALA A 39 3.23 1.96 11.34
CA ALA A 39 2.10 2.07 12.28
C ALA A 39 2.29 1.19 13.52
N LEU A 40 2.76 -0.05 13.35
CA LEU A 40 3.07 -0.93 14.48
C LEU A 40 4.18 -0.33 15.35
N LYS A 41 5.28 0.11 14.72
CA LYS A 41 6.41 0.72 15.42
C LYS A 41 6.01 1.96 16.23
N LEU A 42 5.23 2.87 15.66
CA LEU A 42 4.77 4.06 16.38
C LEU A 42 3.78 3.75 17.51
N THR A 43 3.02 2.65 17.37
CA THR A 43 2.13 2.15 18.42
C THR A 43 2.92 1.53 19.57
N GLU A 44 3.92 0.70 19.26
CA GLU A 44 4.82 0.08 20.25
C GLU A 44 5.64 1.12 21.01
N GLU A 45 6.12 2.16 20.33
CA GLU A 45 6.86 3.27 20.94
C GLU A 45 5.99 4.18 21.82
N GLY A 46 4.68 3.93 21.90
CA GLY A 46 3.75 4.72 22.71
C GLY A 46 3.63 6.18 22.24
N THR A 47 3.98 6.48 20.98
CA THR A 47 3.88 7.84 20.43
C THR A 47 2.40 8.23 20.37
N PRO A 48 1.95 9.26 21.10
CA PRO A 48 0.53 9.51 21.32
C PRO A 48 -0.22 9.85 20.02
N THR A 49 -1.35 9.19 19.80
CA THR A 49 -2.36 9.60 18.80
C THR A 49 -3.58 10.20 19.51
N ALA A 50 -4.29 11.09 18.81
CA ALA A 50 -5.35 11.94 19.34
C ALA A 50 -6.60 11.23 19.93
N ARG A 51 -6.73 9.90 19.82
CA ARG A 51 -7.94 9.21 20.34
C ARG A 51 -7.71 7.89 21.06
N ASP A 52 -6.66 7.10 20.76
CA ASP A 52 -6.59 5.72 21.29
C ASP A 52 -5.18 5.12 21.38
N ARG A 53 -4.11 5.92 21.31
CA ARG A 53 -2.70 5.46 21.36
C ARG A 53 -2.28 4.45 20.28
N LYS A 54 -3.16 4.14 19.32
CA LYS A 54 -2.85 3.25 18.18
C LYS A 54 -2.68 4.05 16.90
N TRP A 55 -1.63 3.70 16.16
CA TRP A 55 -1.40 4.18 14.81
C TRP A 55 -1.98 3.19 13.81
N TYR A 56 -2.65 3.73 12.78
CA TYR A 56 -3.22 2.95 11.70
C TYR A 56 -2.51 3.30 10.39
N GLN A 57 -2.41 2.31 9.48
CA GLN A 57 -1.85 2.51 8.14
C GLN A 57 -2.48 3.67 7.38
N GLY A 58 -3.79 3.87 7.54
CA GLY A 58 -4.53 4.98 6.92
C GLY A 58 -4.04 6.34 7.39
N THR A 59 -3.74 6.49 8.68
CA THR A 59 -3.17 7.71 9.27
C THR A 59 -1.78 8.01 8.68
N ILE A 60 -0.92 6.99 8.59
CA ILE A 60 0.42 7.13 8.01
C ILE A 60 0.34 7.54 6.53
N ARG A 61 -0.58 6.92 5.77
CA ARG A 61 -0.84 7.27 4.37
C ARG A 61 -1.23 8.74 4.23
N THR A 62 -2.18 9.21 5.04
CA THR A 62 -2.64 10.61 5.01
C THR A 62 -1.50 11.57 5.31
N ILE A 63 -0.68 11.28 6.31
CA ILE A 63 0.48 12.12 6.66
C ILE A 63 1.50 12.16 5.52
N LEU A 64 1.83 11.01 4.93
CA LEU A 64 2.76 10.95 3.80
C LEU A 64 2.23 11.73 2.59
N HIS A 65 0.94 11.62 2.28
CA HIS A 65 0.30 12.41 1.22
C HIS A 65 0.33 13.91 1.52
N GLN A 66 0.07 14.33 2.76
CA GLN A 66 0.20 15.73 3.18
C GLN A 66 1.63 16.27 3.05
N MET A 67 2.63 15.39 3.15
CA MET A 67 4.05 15.71 2.97
C MET A 67 4.51 15.59 1.50
N GLY A 68 3.59 15.41 0.54
CA GLY A 68 3.91 15.26 -0.88
C GLY A 68 4.56 13.91 -1.24
N VAL A 69 4.58 12.95 -0.33
CA VAL A 69 5.13 11.61 -0.57
C VAL A 69 4.03 10.72 -1.12
N SER A 70 4.15 10.37 -2.42
CA SER A 70 3.27 9.39 -3.05
C SER A 70 3.50 8.02 -2.41
N THR A 71 2.56 7.60 -1.58
CA THR A 71 2.52 6.23 -1.09
C THR A 71 1.84 5.39 -2.15
N GLY A 72 2.62 4.98 -3.16
CA GLY A 72 2.16 4.02 -4.15
C GLY A 72 1.45 2.84 -3.46
N ARG A 73 0.62 2.11 -4.21
CA ARG A 73 0.28 0.73 -3.80
C ARG A 73 1.61 0.01 -3.58
N TYR A 74 1.73 -0.80 -2.51
CA TYR A 74 2.98 -1.51 -2.20
C TYR A 74 3.52 -2.12 -3.50
N LYS A 75 4.73 -1.70 -3.91
CA LYS A 75 5.36 -2.23 -5.11
C LYS A 75 5.67 -3.68 -4.79
N VAL A 76 5.00 -4.60 -5.48
CA VAL A 76 5.34 -6.02 -5.40
C VAL A 76 6.82 -6.11 -5.80
N PRO A 77 7.69 -6.69 -4.96
CA PRO A 77 9.10 -6.85 -5.29
C PRO A 77 9.27 -7.51 -6.66
N ASP A 78 10.30 -7.10 -7.40
CA ASP A 78 10.46 -7.54 -8.79
C ASP A 78 10.59 -9.08 -8.87
N PHE A 79 11.31 -9.73 -7.93
CA PHE A 79 11.36 -11.20 -7.84
C PHE A 79 9.99 -11.90 -7.65
N ILE A 80 9.03 -11.25 -6.98
CA ILE A 80 7.67 -11.81 -6.82
C ILE A 80 6.90 -11.69 -8.14
N ARG A 81 7.16 -10.62 -8.90
CA ARG A 81 6.61 -10.46 -10.24
C ARG A 81 7.18 -11.55 -11.16
N ASP A 82 8.47 -11.81 -11.09
CA ASP A 82 9.14 -12.84 -11.90
C ASP A 82 8.53 -14.22 -11.62
N ILE A 83 8.35 -14.58 -10.35
CA ILE A 83 7.65 -15.82 -9.94
C ILE A 83 6.23 -15.87 -10.51
N ILE A 84 5.47 -14.78 -10.44
CA ILE A 84 4.11 -14.72 -10.99
C ILE A 84 4.11 -14.98 -12.50
N MET A 85 5.06 -14.37 -13.24
CA MET A 85 5.16 -14.51 -14.69
C MET A 85 5.62 -15.92 -15.07
N GLU A 86 6.62 -16.47 -14.39
CA GLU A 86 7.11 -17.84 -14.62
C GLU A 86 6.00 -18.87 -14.42
N MET A 87 5.28 -18.81 -13.29
CA MET A 87 4.16 -19.72 -13.03
C MET A 87 3.02 -19.55 -14.05
N HIS A 88 2.79 -18.33 -14.53
CA HIS A 88 1.79 -18.07 -15.56
C HIS A 88 2.19 -18.64 -16.93
N GLN A 89 3.46 -18.48 -17.32
CA GLN A 89 4.02 -19.06 -18.55
C GLN A 89 4.02 -20.59 -18.52
N GLN A 90 4.16 -21.20 -17.34
CA GLN A 90 3.98 -22.64 -17.11
C GLN A 90 2.50 -23.09 -17.16
N GLY A 91 1.56 -22.17 -17.43
CA GLY A 91 0.13 -22.47 -17.57
C GLY A 91 -0.66 -22.55 -16.27
N MET A 92 -0.10 -22.13 -15.12
CA MET A 92 -0.87 -22.11 -13.88
C MET A 92 -1.95 -21.02 -13.89
N GLY A 93 -3.11 -21.37 -13.35
CA GLY A 93 -4.22 -20.43 -13.20
C GLY A 93 -3.97 -19.40 -12.09
N TYR A 94 -4.54 -18.20 -12.23
CA TYR A 94 -4.37 -17.10 -11.26
C TYR A 94 -4.75 -17.45 -9.81
N ASN A 95 -5.73 -18.35 -9.61
CA ASN A 95 -6.11 -18.84 -8.29
C ASN A 95 -5.00 -19.71 -7.66
N GLN A 96 -4.33 -20.55 -8.45
CA GLN A 96 -3.24 -21.39 -7.99
C GLN A 96 -2.03 -20.54 -7.60
N ILE A 97 -1.68 -19.57 -8.45
CA ILE A 97 -0.60 -18.61 -8.19
C ILE A 97 -0.89 -17.81 -6.89
N ALA A 98 -2.12 -17.28 -6.74
CA ALA A 98 -2.49 -16.56 -5.52
C ALA A 98 -2.42 -17.42 -4.25
N LYS A 99 -2.81 -18.69 -4.35
CA LYS A 99 -2.70 -19.64 -3.24
C LYS A 99 -1.23 -19.87 -2.86
N PHE A 100 -0.37 -20.16 -3.85
CA PHE A 100 1.06 -20.33 -3.65
C PHE A 100 1.70 -19.12 -2.97
N LEU A 101 1.46 -17.90 -3.47
CA LEU A 101 2.04 -16.69 -2.88
C LEU A 101 1.56 -16.42 -1.45
N THR A 102 0.32 -16.82 -1.13
CA THR A 102 -0.24 -16.72 0.22
C THR A 102 0.44 -17.71 1.17
N GLU A 103 0.64 -18.96 0.72
CA GLU A 103 1.30 -20.02 1.48
C GLU A 103 2.77 -19.71 1.75
N GLN A 104 3.48 -19.13 0.78
CA GLN A 104 4.84 -18.63 0.96
C GLN A 104 4.94 -17.37 1.84
N GLY A 105 3.79 -16.79 2.23
CA GLY A 105 3.75 -15.64 3.14
C GLY A 105 4.17 -14.31 2.52
N PHE A 106 4.24 -14.22 1.18
CA PHE A 106 4.65 -13.01 0.48
C PHE A 106 3.62 -11.88 0.65
N LYS A 107 4.11 -10.64 0.76
CA LYS A 107 3.25 -9.46 0.91
C LYS A 107 2.73 -8.99 -0.46
N ASN A 108 1.42 -8.81 -0.58
CA ASN A 108 0.74 -8.30 -1.78
C ASN A 108 0.84 -6.77 -1.93
N THR A 109 0.23 -6.19 -2.98
CA THR A 109 0.18 -4.73 -3.25
C THR A 109 -0.47 -3.87 -2.15
N ARG A 110 -1.05 -4.49 -1.11
CA ARG A 110 -1.61 -3.84 0.09
C ARG A 110 -0.77 -4.13 1.34
N GLY A 111 0.40 -4.77 1.21
CA GLY A 111 1.25 -5.19 2.31
C GLY A 111 0.70 -6.38 3.12
N LYS A 112 -0.34 -7.07 2.63
CA LYS A 112 -0.98 -8.20 3.31
C LYS A 112 -0.44 -9.53 2.77
N LYS A 113 -0.36 -10.55 3.62
CA LYS A 113 0.07 -11.90 3.23
C LYS A 113 -0.95 -12.64 2.34
N ARG A 114 -2.21 -12.21 2.35
CA ARG A 114 -3.28 -12.83 1.55
C ARG A 114 -3.29 -12.31 0.13
N TRP A 115 -3.10 -13.19 -0.85
CA TRP A 115 -3.24 -12.88 -2.27
C TRP A 115 -4.62 -13.24 -2.80
N HIS A 116 -5.05 -12.54 -3.85
CA HIS A 116 -6.28 -12.79 -4.58
C HIS A 116 -5.96 -12.90 -6.07
N ALA A 117 -6.66 -13.77 -6.79
CA ALA A 117 -6.48 -13.96 -8.24
C ALA A 117 -6.62 -12.65 -9.03
N SER A 118 -7.53 -11.75 -8.64
CA SER A 118 -7.68 -10.43 -9.26
C SER A 118 -6.47 -9.50 -9.06
N THR A 119 -5.63 -9.77 -8.06
CA THR A 119 -4.36 -9.05 -7.88
C THR A 119 -3.30 -9.62 -8.82
N VAL A 120 -3.22 -10.93 -8.94
CA VAL A 120 -2.30 -11.63 -9.86
C VAL A 120 -2.60 -11.25 -11.31
N SER A 121 -3.86 -11.36 -11.75
CA SER A 121 -4.29 -11.00 -13.11
C SER A 121 -3.96 -9.56 -13.48
N ARG A 122 -4.11 -8.60 -12.56
CA ARG A 122 -3.71 -7.20 -12.82
C ARG A 122 -2.20 -7.03 -12.99
N ILE A 123 -1.40 -7.83 -12.28
CA ILE A 123 0.07 -7.76 -12.39
C ILE A 123 0.49 -8.32 -13.74
N VAL A 124 0.01 -9.53 -14.09
CA VAL A 124 0.29 -10.17 -15.38
C VAL A 124 -0.10 -9.24 -16.53
N ARG A 125 -1.34 -8.74 -16.53
CA ARG A 125 -1.83 -7.81 -17.56
C ARG A 125 -0.96 -6.56 -17.67
N LYS A 126 -0.55 -5.98 -16.54
CA LYS A 126 0.30 -4.78 -16.57
C LYS A 126 1.70 -5.05 -17.15
N VAL A 127 2.21 -6.26 -16.99
CA VAL A 127 3.50 -6.66 -17.57
C VAL A 127 3.33 -6.88 -19.07
N VAL A 128 2.36 -7.69 -19.47
CA VAL A 128 2.08 -7.99 -20.89
C VAL A 128 1.72 -6.73 -21.68
N ASP A 129 0.73 -5.94 -21.20
CA ASP A 129 0.31 -4.68 -21.84
C ASP A 129 1.43 -3.60 -21.77
N GLY A 130 2.44 -3.79 -20.90
CA GLY A 130 3.57 -2.88 -20.75
C GLY A 130 4.77 -3.22 -21.64
N GLU A 131 4.99 -4.51 -21.92
CA GLU A 131 5.99 -5.01 -22.87
C GLU A 131 5.58 -4.71 -24.32
N GLU A 132 4.28 -4.83 -24.66
CA GLU A 132 3.77 -4.47 -25.99
C GLU A 132 3.96 -2.97 -26.35
N ALA A 133 4.17 -2.11 -25.35
CA ALA A 133 4.37 -0.67 -25.56
C ALA A 133 5.82 -0.27 -25.87
N GLU A 134 6.81 -1.17 -25.66
CA GLU A 134 8.24 -0.89 -25.90
C GLU A 134 8.77 -1.52 -27.21
N ASP A 135 8.03 -2.45 -27.83
CA ASP A 135 8.43 -3.13 -29.08
C ASP A 135 7.99 -2.41 -30.37
N THR A 136 7.56 -1.14 -30.29
CA THR A 136 7.24 -0.32 -31.47
C THR A 136 8.26 0.83 -31.63
N GLU A 137 9.50 0.50 -31.96
CA GLU A 137 10.44 1.48 -32.54
C GLU A 137 11.33 0.85 -33.62
#